data_AF-A0A7U8C846-F1
#
_entry.id   AF-A0A7U8C846-F1
#
_cell.length_a   1.000
_cell.length_b   1.000
_cell.length_c   1.000
_cell.angle_alpha   90.00
_cell.angle_beta   90.00
_cell.angle_gamma   90.00
#
_symmetry.space_group_name_H-M   'P 1'
#
loop_
_entity.id
_entity.type
_entity.pdbx_description
1 polymer ?
#
loop_
_entity_poly.entity_id
_entity_poly.type
_entity_poly.pdbx_seq_one_letter_code
_entity_poly.pdbx_strand_id
1 'polypeptide(L)'
;MGLLSSITSLFSPLPEGAIRYKGYTITAAPEEDFGRFRINAVISKKGRQRNYTVVDRIADRETCVELTHKKAKGLIDQKGDLVLG
;
A
#
# COMPACT_ATOMS: atom_id res chain seq x y z
N MET A 1 -13.79 -14.31 23.05
CA MET A 1 -12.64 -13.40 22.82
C MET A 1 -12.54 -13.15 21.32
N GLY A 2 -12.95 -12.01 20.76
CA GLY A 2 -12.84 -11.88 19.29
C GLY A 2 -13.29 -10.58 18.61
N LEU A 3 -14.19 -9.80 19.21
CA LEU A 3 -14.71 -8.59 18.55
C LEU A 3 -13.84 -7.35 18.79
N LEU A 4 -13.12 -7.28 19.92
CA LEU A 4 -12.28 -6.14 20.27
C LEU A 4 -10.94 -6.16 19.52
N SER A 5 -10.37 -7.34 19.25
CA SER A 5 -9.06 -7.46 18.58
C SER A 5 -9.05 -6.94 17.14
N SER A 6 -10.19 -7.02 16.42
CA SER A 6 -10.31 -6.49 15.07
C SER A 6 -10.45 -4.97 15.01
N ILE A 7 -10.83 -4.33 16.12
CA ILE A 7 -10.94 -2.87 16.21
C ILE A 7 -9.56 -2.28 16.56
N THR A 8 -8.76 -2.95 17.39
CA THR A 8 -7.41 -2.47 17.77
C THR A 8 -6.47 -2.32 16.58
N SER A 9 -6.58 -3.19 15.56
CA SER A 9 -5.78 -3.06 14.33
C SER A 9 -6.12 -1.82 13.49
N LEU A 10 -7.31 -1.23 13.72
CA LEU A 10 -7.70 0.08 13.16
C LEU A 10 -7.10 1.26 13.94
N PHE A 11 -6.49 1.05 15.10
CA PHE A 11 -5.84 2.11 15.88
C PHE A 11 -4.33 1.94 15.98
N SER A 12 -3.78 0.85 15.43
CA SER A 12 -2.33 0.68 15.34
C SER A 12 -1.72 1.80 14.48
N PRO A 13 -0.58 2.37 14.90
CA PRO A 13 0.15 3.33 14.09
C PRO A 13 0.51 2.69 12.76
N LEU A 14 0.19 3.37 11.67
CA LEU A 14 0.62 2.95 10.35
C LEU A 14 2.10 3.29 10.17
N PRO A 15 2.88 2.45 9.46
CA PRO A 15 4.22 2.82 9.06
C PRO A 15 4.19 4.11 8.21
N GLU A 16 5.31 4.83 8.20
CA GLU A 16 5.43 6.07 7.45
C GLU A 16 5.12 5.86 5.96
N GLY A 17 4.28 6.71 5.38
CA GLY A 17 3.80 6.53 4.00
C GLY A 17 2.78 5.40 3.81
N ALA A 18 2.12 4.93 4.88
CA ALA A 18 0.99 4.01 4.76
C ALA A 18 -0.36 4.68 5.02
N ILE A 19 -1.37 4.26 4.24
CA ILE A 19 -2.73 4.79 4.28
C ILE A 19 -3.76 3.66 4.36
N ARG A 20 -4.93 3.96 4.92
CA ARG A 20 -6.09 3.06 4.88
C ARG A 20 -7.01 3.42 3.72
N TYR A 21 -7.46 2.41 2.99
CA TYR A 21 -8.39 2.58 1.87
C TYR A 21 -9.31 1.38 1.77
N LYS A 22 -10.64 1.57 1.88
CA LYS A 22 -11.66 0.51 1.73
C LYS A 22 -11.40 -0.78 2.55
N GLY A 23 -10.83 -0.64 3.74
CA GLY A 23 -10.47 -1.78 4.60
C GLY A 23 -9.15 -2.48 4.24
N TYR A 24 -8.40 -1.94 3.28
CA TYR A 24 -7.02 -2.30 2.97
C TYR A 24 -6.06 -1.30 3.61
N THR A 25 -4.87 -1.77 3.96
CA THR A 25 -3.71 -0.94 4.30
C THR A 25 -2.76 -0.93 3.13
N ILE A 26 -2.48 0.24 2.60
CA ILE A 26 -1.56 0.47 1.47
C ILE A 26 -0.31 1.14 2.04
N THR A 27 0.82 0.46 2.01
CA THR A 27 2.12 1.00 2.42
C THR A 27 2.92 1.34 1.18
N ALA A 28 3.30 2.61 1.01
CA ALA A 28 4.25 2.99 -0.02
C ALA A 28 5.67 2.67 0.44
N ALA A 29 6.41 1.93 -0.38
CA ALA A 29 7.78 1.52 -0.09
C ALA A 29 8.70 1.95 -1.26
N PRO A 30 8.85 3.26 -1.53
CA PRO A 30 9.66 3.74 -2.64
C PRO A 30 11.09 3.21 -2.51
N GLU A 31 11.55 2.53 -3.55
CA GLU A 31 12.89 1.93 -3.58
C GLU A 31 13.77 2.75 -4.51
N GLU A 32 14.90 3.24 -4.00
CA GLU A 32 15.85 4.00 -4.81
C GLU A 32 16.62 3.07 -5.76
N ASP A 33 16.61 3.41 -7.04
CA ASP A 33 17.23 2.67 -8.14
C ASP A 33 17.87 3.67 -9.12
N PHE A 34 19.20 3.78 -9.08
CA PHE A 34 19.99 4.65 -9.97
C PHE A 34 19.49 6.11 -10.04
N GLY A 35 19.23 6.73 -8.88
CA GLY A 35 18.75 8.11 -8.80
C GLY A 35 17.29 8.31 -9.22
N ARG A 36 16.52 7.22 -9.35
CA ARG A 36 15.07 7.23 -9.52
C ARG A 36 14.43 6.32 -8.48
N PHE A 37 13.25 6.67 -8.02
CA PHE A 37 12.46 5.86 -7.11
C PHE A 37 11.51 4.96 -7.89
N ARG A 38 11.58 3.67 -7.61
CA ARG A 38 10.65 2.66 -8.12
C ARG A 38 9.37 2.69 -7.29
N ILE A 39 8.25 2.70 -7.97
CA ILE A 39 6.92 2.65 -7.34
C ILE A 39 6.68 1.23 -6.83
N ASN A 40 6.64 1.12 -5.50
CA ASN A 40 6.45 -0.13 -4.78
C ASN A 40 5.38 0.08 -3.70
N ALA A 41 4.35 -0.77 -3.69
CA ALA A 41 3.29 -0.78 -2.71
C ALA A 41 3.21 -2.13 -2.01
N VAL A 42 2.90 -2.13 -0.72
CA VAL A 42 2.44 -3.33 0.00
C VAL A 42 0.98 -3.14 0.34
N ILE A 43 0.12 -4.02 -0.17
CA ILE A 43 -1.31 -4.00 0.13
C ILE A 43 -1.60 -5.13 1.11
N SER A 44 -2.23 -4.82 2.23
CA SER A 44 -2.63 -5.82 3.23
C SER A 44 -4.09 -5.65 3.67
N LYS A 45 -4.75 -6.77 3.99
CA LYS A 45 -6.12 -6.83 4.53
C LYS A 45 -6.32 -8.13 5.29
N LYS A 46 -6.85 -8.05 6.51
CA LYS A 46 -7.23 -9.21 7.35
C LYS A 46 -6.13 -10.31 7.43
N GLY A 47 -4.86 -9.89 7.58
CA GLY A 47 -3.72 -10.82 7.70
C GLY A 47 -3.16 -11.35 6.38
N ARG A 48 -3.76 -11.01 5.23
CA ARG A 48 -3.16 -11.25 3.90
C ARG A 48 -2.39 -10.02 3.48
N GLN A 49 -1.22 -10.21 2.90
CA GLN A 49 -0.41 -9.13 2.32
C GLN A 49 0.13 -9.56 0.96
N ARG A 50 0.23 -8.60 0.04
CA ARG A 50 0.86 -8.80 -1.25
C ARG A 50 1.63 -7.56 -1.68
N ASN A 51 2.84 -7.79 -2.17
CA ASN A 51 3.70 -6.73 -2.67
C ASN A 51 3.38 -6.48 -4.14
N TYR A 52 3.36 -5.21 -4.51
CA TYR A 52 3.07 -4.70 -5.83
C TYR A 52 4.19 -3.77 -6.26
N THR A 53 4.97 -4.23 -7.22
CA THR A 53 5.98 -3.42 -7.90
C THR A 53 5.45 -2.97 -9.24
N VAL A 54 5.51 -1.67 -9.48
CA VAL A 54 5.19 -1.09 -10.78
C VAL A 54 6.52 -0.82 -11.50
N VAL A 55 6.54 -1.02 -12.81
CA VAL A 55 7.74 -0.82 -13.64
C VAL A 55 8.14 0.67 -13.73
N ASP A 56 7.18 1.57 -13.48
CA ASP A 56 7.38 3.01 -13.51
C ASP A 56 8.38 3.49 -12.45
N ARG A 57 9.25 4.41 -12.86
CA ARG A 57 10.27 5.04 -12.02
C ARG A 57 10.11 6.55 -12.03
N ILE A 58 10.32 7.18 -10.89
CA ILE A 58 10.07 8.61 -10.68
C ILE A 58 11.30 9.26 -10.06
N ALA A 59 11.69 10.44 -10.52
CA ALA A 59 12.88 11.11 -9.99
C ALA A 59 12.70 11.60 -8.53
N ASP A 60 11.47 11.92 -8.15
CA ASP A 60 11.11 12.49 -6.85
C ASP A 60 10.43 11.47 -5.92
N ARG A 61 10.81 11.51 -4.64
CA ARG A 61 10.35 10.57 -3.62
C ARG A 61 8.91 10.84 -3.20
N GLU A 62 8.53 12.10 -2.99
CA GLU A 62 7.17 12.46 -2.56
C GLU A 62 6.16 12.10 -3.66
N THR A 63 6.50 12.45 -4.90
CA THR A 63 5.73 12.11 -6.09
C THR A 63 5.60 10.59 -6.26
N CYS A 64 6.65 9.83 -5.94
CA CYS A 64 6.60 8.36 -5.93
C CYS A 64 5.60 7.83 -4.91
N VAL A 65 5.59 8.36 -3.69
CA VAL A 65 4.63 7.96 -2.64
C VAL A 65 3.19 8.26 -3.07
N GLU A 66 2.92 9.47 -3.57
CA GLU A 66 1.57 9.82 -4.03
C GLU A 66 1.07 8.93 -5.17
N LEU A 67 1.92 8.67 -6.16
CA LEU A 67 1.55 7.84 -7.30
C LEU A 67 1.42 6.37 -6.93
N THR A 68 2.23 5.89 -5.98
CA THR A 68 2.07 4.58 -5.36
C THR A 68 0.67 4.45 -4.76
N HIS A 69 0.23 5.44 -3.98
CA HIS A 69 -1.11 5.44 -3.40
C HIS A 69 -2.22 5.50 -4.46
N LYS A 70 -2.10 6.38 -5.46
CA LYS A 70 -3.10 6.50 -6.54
C LYS A 70 -3.22 5.18 -7.32
N LYS A 71 -2.09 4.56 -7.69
CA LYS A 71 -2.07 3.28 -8.42
C LYS A 71 -2.61 2.14 -7.58
N ALA A 72 -2.23 2.04 -6.30
CA ALA A 72 -2.74 1.01 -5.40
C ALA A 72 -4.25 1.14 -5.16
N LYS A 73 -4.77 2.37 -5.00
CA LYS A 73 -6.22 2.63 -4.93
C LYS A 73 -6.92 2.15 -6.20
N GLY A 74 -6.44 2.55 -7.37
CA GLY A 74 -6.99 2.12 -8.65
C GLY A 74 -6.95 0.59 -8.83
N LEU A 75 -5.87 -0.06 -8.39
CA LEU A 75 -5.74 -1.51 -8.43
C LEU A 75 -6.78 -2.21 -7.53
N ILE A 76 -6.99 -1.68 -6.32
CA ILE A 76 -8.05 -2.15 -5.41
C ILE A 76 -9.43 -1.91 -6.02
N ASP A 77 -9.64 -0.78 -6.67
CA ASP A 77 -10.92 -0.46 -7.31
C ASP A 77 -11.22 -1.38 -8.50
N GLN A 78 -10.19 -1.78 -9.25
CA GLN A 78 -10.34 -2.68 -10.41
C GLN A 78 -10.42 -4.17 -10.03
N LYS A 79 -9.59 -4.62 -9.08
CA LYS A 79 -9.44 -6.05 -8.75
C LYS A 79 -10.12 -6.45 -7.45
N GLY A 80 -10.41 -5.49 -6.56
CA GLY A 80 -10.95 -5.77 -5.23
C GLY A 80 -10.07 -6.75 -4.46
N ASP A 81 -10.68 -7.80 -3.91
CA ASP A 81 -9.97 -8.85 -3.15
C ASP A 81 -9.03 -9.72 -3.99
N LEU A 82 -9.15 -9.72 -5.32
CA LEU A 82 -8.19 -10.42 -6.20
C LEU A 82 -6.80 -9.79 -6.14
N VAL A 83 -6.67 -8.57 -5.61
CA VAL A 83 -5.38 -7.94 -5.34
C VAL A 83 -4.57 -8.67 -4.26
N LEU A 84 -5.20 -9.54 -3.48
CA LEU A 84 -4.55 -10.34 -2.43
C LEU A 84 -4.55 -11.84 -2.74
N GLY A 85 -5.19 -12.25 -3.84
CA GLY A 85 -5.14 -13.61 -4.37
C GLY A 85 -3.85 -13.88 -5.11
#